data_AF-A0A2C6CMP9-F1
#
_entry.id   AF-A0A2C6CMP9-F1
#
_cell.length_a   1.000
_cell.length_b   1.000
_cell.length_c   1.000
_cell.angle_alpha   90.00
_cell.angle_beta   90.00
_cell.angle_gamma   90.00
#
_symmetry.space_group_name_H-M   'P 1'
#
loop_
_entity.id
_entity.type
_entity.pdbx_description
1 polymer ?
#
loop_
_entity_poly.entity_id
_entity_poly.type
_entity_poly.pdbx_seq_one_letter_code
_entity_poly.pdbx_strand_id
1 'polypeptide(L)'
;MKILLDTNIIIHREASRVINEDIGTLFNWFDRLKYTKCIHPLTHEELMTHSDPVVRETMRIKIGNYNTLKTIAPDTDEIREIREDDNSRNDEIDTSIVNELANDRVNIIISEDKGVHRKAKRLGLDQRVFKIDQFLETVVAQYPELKGYQVLSVRKEYFGNIDVSQSFFESFREDYPGFDKWFKKKSDEVAYVCYEDDEIKAFLYIKVENEDENYSDIQPVFPEKKRLKIGTLKVVSTGFKLGERFIKIISDNALQYNVDEIYVTLFDRTDPQRRLIQLLEEWGFLHYGVKNESELVYSKKFTDVVPDLANPRLTYPFVTRNSRKFIVPIYPQYHTELFPDSILNNESPNDFVENEPYRNAIKKVYISRSYEKSLDPGDLIVFYRTGGYHRGVVSTLGVVESVIKNIPDFNTFKRLARRRSVFSDAGLDEYWNYNKYNRPFIVNFLYINSFPKPKVNLIKLTKSGIIAKAPRGFELLDDGAFNYLVEIARIDESCVSN
;
A
#
# COMPACT_ATOMS: atom_id res chain seq x y z
N MET A 1 -24.37 1.41 -10.89
CA MET A 1 -23.86 1.27 -9.52
C MET A 1 -24.04 2.59 -8.80
N LYS A 2 -24.47 2.60 -7.54
CA LYS A 2 -24.57 3.80 -6.69
C LYS A 2 -23.33 3.93 -5.82
N ILE A 3 -22.73 5.11 -5.82
CA ILE A 3 -21.53 5.45 -5.05
C ILE A 3 -21.89 6.54 -4.06
N LEU A 4 -21.71 6.30 -2.78
CA LEU A 4 -21.86 7.34 -1.76
C LEU A 4 -20.53 8.06 -1.58
N LEU A 5 -20.54 9.39 -1.75
CA LEU A 5 -19.36 10.22 -1.58
C LEU A 5 -19.37 10.85 -0.19
N ASP A 6 -18.24 10.73 0.47
CA ASP A 6 -17.94 11.44 1.72
C ASP A 6 -17.87 12.96 1.47
N THR A 7 -18.16 13.74 2.51
CA THR A 7 -18.20 15.21 2.50
C THR A 7 -16.89 15.79 1.95
N ASN A 8 -15.74 15.31 2.42
CA ASN A 8 -14.43 15.81 2.01
C ASN A 8 -14.16 15.62 0.51
N ILE A 9 -14.63 14.53 -0.09
CA ILE A 9 -14.47 14.26 -1.53
C ILE A 9 -15.20 15.32 -2.36
N ILE A 10 -16.39 15.71 -1.92
CA ILE A 10 -17.21 16.74 -2.57
C ILE A 10 -16.57 18.11 -2.37
N ILE A 11 -16.10 18.40 -1.14
CA ILE A 11 -15.43 19.67 -0.82
C ILE A 11 -14.25 19.90 -1.77
N HIS A 12 -13.36 18.93 -1.90
CA HIS A 12 -12.19 19.05 -2.76
C HIS A 12 -12.54 19.10 -4.25
N ARG A 13 -13.60 18.42 -4.69
CA ARG A 13 -14.02 18.45 -6.10
C ARG A 13 -14.46 19.85 -6.53
N GLU A 14 -15.17 20.54 -5.65
CA GLU A 14 -15.80 21.82 -6.01
C GLU A 14 -15.04 23.05 -5.49
N ALA A 15 -13.98 22.85 -4.73
CA ALA A 15 -13.06 23.91 -4.32
C ALA A 15 -12.49 24.67 -5.54
N SER A 16 -12.27 25.98 -5.36
CA SER A 16 -11.78 26.86 -6.43
C SER A 16 -10.30 26.64 -6.78
N ARG A 17 -9.54 25.97 -5.91
CA ARG A 17 -8.15 25.56 -6.14
C ARG A 17 -8.10 24.06 -6.37
N VAL A 18 -7.30 23.61 -7.34
CA VAL A 18 -7.04 22.18 -7.56
C VAL A 18 -6.13 21.70 -6.43
N ILE A 19 -6.72 21.01 -5.44
CA ILE A 19 -5.98 20.45 -4.30
C ILE A 19 -5.54 19.01 -4.58
N ASN A 20 -6.26 18.29 -5.46
CA ASN A 20 -6.01 16.89 -5.76
C ASN A 20 -6.44 16.53 -7.20
N GLU A 21 -5.47 16.31 -8.09
CA GLU A 21 -5.72 15.96 -9.50
C GLU A 21 -6.51 14.66 -9.65
N ASP A 22 -6.34 13.72 -8.72
CA ASP A 22 -7.03 12.43 -8.76
C ASP A 22 -8.54 12.55 -8.67
N ILE A 23 -9.04 13.60 -8.04
CA ILE A 23 -10.48 13.81 -7.93
C ILE A 23 -11.08 14.09 -9.31
N GLY A 24 -10.35 14.77 -10.19
CA GLY A 24 -10.74 14.92 -11.59
C GLY A 24 -10.83 13.57 -12.30
N THR A 25 -9.79 12.76 -12.17
CA THR A 25 -9.70 11.42 -12.74
C THR A 25 -10.80 10.50 -12.19
N LEU A 26 -11.07 10.55 -10.89
CA LEU A 26 -12.10 9.80 -10.19
C LEU A 26 -13.49 10.06 -10.78
N PHE A 27 -13.86 11.33 -10.93
CA PHE A 27 -15.16 11.70 -11.47
C PHE A 27 -15.29 11.37 -12.96
N ASN A 28 -14.22 11.53 -13.74
CA ASN A 28 -14.19 11.08 -15.14
C ASN A 28 -14.48 9.56 -15.24
N TRP A 29 -13.91 8.76 -14.34
CA TRP A 29 -14.23 7.33 -14.26
C TRP A 29 -15.68 7.05 -13.87
N PHE A 30 -16.23 7.78 -12.89
CA PHE A 30 -17.65 7.64 -12.54
C PHE A 30 -18.55 7.89 -13.75
N ASP A 31 -18.25 8.90 -14.55
CA ASP A 31 -19.05 9.27 -15.73
C ASP A 31 -18.88 8.23 -16.85
N ARG A 32 -17.66 7.80 -17.16
CA ARG A 32 -17.38 6.75 -18.16
C ARG A 32 -18.08 5.43 -17.81
N LEU A 33 -18.07 5.05 -16.53
CA LEU A 33 -18.70 3.83 -16.03
C LEU A 33 -20.20 4.00 -15.74
N LYS A 34 -20.75 5.20 -15.95
CA LYS A 34 -22.17 5.55 -15.73
C LYS A 34 -22.63 5.24 -14.29
N TYR A 35 -21.78 5.56 -13.32
CA TYR A 35 -22.08 5.41 -11.90
C TYR A 35 -22.93 6.57 -11.38
N THR A 36 -23.89 6.26 -10.51
CA THR A 36 -24.73 7.25 -9.85
C THR A 36 -23.98 7.79 -8.64
N LYS A 37 -23.58 9.06 -8.71
CA LYS A 37 -22.92 9.80 -7.62
C LYS A 37 -23.97 10.20 -6.60
N CYS A 38 -23.90 9.66 -5.40
CA CYS A 38 -24.85 9.88 -4.32
C CYS A 38 -24.23 10.65 -3.16
N ILE A 39 -25.05 11.44 -2.47
CA ILE A 39 -24.68 12.15 -1.25
C ILE A 39 -25.68 11.86 -0.13
N HIS A 40 -25.20 11.80 1.10
CA HIS A 40 -26.05 11.60 2.27
C HIS A 40 -26.73 12.92 2.67
N PRO A 41 -27.97 12.92 3.21
CA PRO A 41 -28.63 14.14 3.70
C PRO A 41 -27.81 14.90 4.73
N LEU A 42 -27.15 14.20 5.66
CA LEU A 42 -26.32 14.83 6.69
C LEU A 42 -25.07 15.49 6.09
N THR A 43 -24.47 14.91 5.05
CA THR A 43 -23.38 15.55 4.28
C THR A 43 -23.87 16.82 3.60
N HIS A 44 -25.09 16.81 3.05
CA HIS A 44 -25.68 18.02 2.49
C HIS A 44 -25.85 19.12 3.56
N GLU A 45 -26.34 18.78 4.75
CA GLU A 45 -26.43 19.74 5.86
C GLU A 45 -25.06 20.28 6.28
N GLU A 46 -24.06 19.41 6.40
CA GLU A 46 -22.70 19.77 6.76
C GLU A 46 -22.08 20.77 5.77
N LEU A 47 -22.21 20.50 4.46
CA LEU A 47 -21.74 21.38 3.39
C LEU A 47 -22.39 22.78 3.46
N MET A 48 -23.67 22.86 3.84
CA MET A 48 -24.37 24.13 3.99
C MET A 48 -23.93 24.91 5.24
N THR A 49 -23.30 24.26 6.21
CA THR A 49 -22.72 24.89 7.41
C THR A 49 -21.22 25.21 7.29
N HIS A 50 -20.59 24.92 6.14
CA HIS A 50 -19.15 25.11 5.93
C HIS A 50 -18.72 26.56 6.21
N SER A 51 -17.62 26.75 6.94
CA SER A 51 -17.16 28.06 7.44
C SER A 51 -16.85 29.06 6.33
N ASP A 52 -16.26 28.59 5.23
CA ASP A 52 -15.97 29.41 4.05
C ASP A 52 -17.25 29.71 3.23
N PRO A 53 -17.68 30.99 3.14
CA PRO A 53 -18.89 31.38 2.40
C PRO A 53 -18.77 31.21 0.88
N VAL A 54 -17.57 31.28 0.31
CA VAL A 54 -17.33 31.07 -1.13
C VAL A 54 -17.49 29.59 -1.48
N VAL A 55 -16.93 28.72 -0.65
CA VAL A 55 -17.11 27.26 -0.76
C VAL A 55 -18.60 26.93 -0.63
N ARG A 56 -19.27 27.45 0.40
CA ARG A 56 -20.71 27.19 0.65
C ARG A 56 -21.61 27.58 -0.52
N GLU A 57 -21.40 28.75 -1.11
CA GLU A 57 -22.19 29.21 -2.27
C GLU A 57 -21.90 28.36 -3.52
N THR A 58 -20.63 28.01 -3.75
CA THR A 58 -20.22 27.13 -4.84
C THR A 58 -20.86 25.74 -4.70
N MET A 59 -20.85 25.19 -3.48
CA MET A 59 -21.48 23.91 -3.17
C MET A 59 -22.98 23.95 -3.41
N ARG A 60 -23.68 24.99 -2.92
CA ARG A 60 -25.15 25.15 -3.08
C ARG A 60 -25.59 25.05 -4.53
N ILE A 61 -24.82 25.64 -5.44
CA ILE A 61 -25.14 25.64 -6.88
C ILE A 61 -24.84 24.26 -7.50
N LYS A 62 -23.71 23.66 -7.14
CA LYS A 62 -23.20 22.46 -7.81
C LYS A 62 -23.70 21.14 -7.23
N ILE A 63 -24.27 21.14 -6.02
CA ILE A 63 -24.78 19.94 -5.35
C ILE A 63 -25.92 19.26 -6.13
N GLY A 64 -26.62 20.01 -6.98
CA GLY A 64 -27.62 19.47 -7.91
C GLY A 64 -27.07 18.47 -8.94
N ASN A 65 -25.75 18.40 -9.11
CA ASN A 65 -25.10 17.38 -9.96
C ASN A 65 -25.02 15.99 -9.30
N TYR A 66 -25.41 15.89 -8.03
CA TYR A 66 -25.36 14.67 -7.24
C TYR A 66 -26.78 14.19 -6.89
N ASN A 67 -26.93 12.88 -6.74
CA ASN A 67 -28.18 12.26 -6.34
C ASN A 67 -28.27 12.16 -4.81
N THR A 68 -28.92 13.13 -4.17
CA THR A 68 -29.16 13.10 -2.72
C THR A 68 -30.08 11.95 -2.35
N LEU A 69 -29.65 11.11 -1.41
CA LEU A 69 -30.52 10.08 -0.84
C LEU A 69 -31.70 10.77 -0.15
N LYS A 70 -32.92 10.30 -0.40
CA LYS A 70 -34.14 10.98 0.07
C LYS A 70 -34.55 10.60 1.49
N THR A 71 -34.01 9.50 2.00
CA THR A 71 -34.33 8.92 3.31
C THR A 71 -33.07 8.34 3.93
N ILE A 72 -33.07 8.20 5.26
CA ILE A 72 -31.98 7.59 6.03
C ILE A 72 -32.29 6.11 6.26
N ALA A 73 -31.26 5.27 6.27
CA ALA A 73 -31.37 3.85 6.58
C ALA A 73 -31.80 3.64 8.03
N PRO A 74 -32.70 2.69 8.31
CA PRO A 74 -32.95 2.29 9.69
C PRO A 74 -31.66 1.68 10.27
N ASP A 75 -31.38 1.96 11.53
CA ASP A 75 -30.24 1.35 12.21
C ASP A 75 -30.50 -0.14 12.46
N THR A 76 -29.57 -0.99 12.02
CA THR A 76 -29.48 -2.39 12.46
C THR A 76 -28.94 -2.47 13.88
N ASP A 77 -29.01 -3.63 14.50
CA ASP A 77 -28.52 -3.80 15.87
C ASP A 77 -27.00 -3.55 15.94
N GLU A 78 -26.23 -4.01 14.95
CA GLU A 78 -24.79 -3.77 14.85
C GLU A 78 -24.46 -2.27 14.66
N ILE A 79 -25.31 -1.54 13.94
CA ILE A 79 -25.14 -0.09 13.77
C ILE A 79 -25.41 0.64 15.08
N ARG A 80 -26.43 0.24 15.84
CA ARG A 80 -26.70 0.83 17.16
C ARG A 80 -25.51 0.65 18.11
N GLU A 81 -24.90 -0.53 18.11
CA GLU A 81 -23.68 -0.79 18.89
C GLU A 81 -22.49 0.08 18.47
N ILE A 82 -22.37 0.41 17.18
CA ILE A 82 -21.32 1.33 16.71
C ILE A 82 -21.61 2.76 17.16
N ARG A 83 -22.88 3.17 17.13
CA ARG A 83 -23.30 4.51 17.57
C ARG A 83 -23.03 4.78 19.04
N GLU A 84 -22.99 3.76 19.89
CA GLU A 84 -22.62 3.91 21.30
C GLU A 84 -21.18 4.43 21.48
N ASP A 85 -20.30 4.19 20.51
CA ASP A 85 -18.91 4.67 20.50
C ASP A 85 -18.74 6.02 19.79
N ASP A 86 -19.82 6.62 19.27
CA ASP A 86 -19.76 7.91 18.58
C ASP A 86 -19.62 9.05 19.62
N ASN A 87 -18.50 9.78 19.55
CA ASN A 87 -18.17 10.84 20.52
C ASN A 87 -18.28 12.25 19.93
N SER A 88 -18.59 12.35 18.64
CA SER A 88 -18.68 13.61 17.91
C SER A 88 -19.76 13.55 16.83
N ARG A 89 -20.23 14.72 16.37
CA ARG A 89 -21.15 14.80 15.23
C ARG A 89 -20.55 14.19 13.96
N ASN A 90 -19.23 14.31 13.78
CA ASN A 90 -18.54 13.68 12.64
C ASN A 90 -18.65 12.15 12.73
N ASP A 91 -18.45 11.60 13.93
CA ASP A 91 -18.64 10.16 14.14
C ASP A 91 -20.08 9.72 13.82
N GLU A 92 -21.09 10.47 14.25
CA GLU A 92 -22.50 10.14 13.95
C GLU A 92 -22.80 10.15 12.44
N ILE A 93 -22.19 11.08 11.70
CA ILE A 93 -22.29 11.19 10.24
C ILE A 93 -21.60 9.98 9.60
N ASP A 94 -20.37 9.66 10.00
CA ASP A 94 -19.63 8.49 9.53
C ASP A 94 -20.45 7.21 9.71
N THR A 95 -21.04 7.02 10.89
CA THR A 95 -21.86 5.83 11.18
C THR A 95 -23.10 5.79 10.29
N SER A 96 -23.73 6.93 10.04
CA SER A 96 -24.89 7.03 9.14
C SER A 96 -24.52 6.73 7.68
N ILE A 97 -23.38 7.24 7.20
CA ILE A 97 -22.84 6.96 5.87
C ILE A 97 -22.58 5.45 5.71
N VAL A 98 -21.94 4.82 6.70
CA VAL A 98 -21.69 3.37 6.69
C VAL A 98 -23.00 2.58 6.79
N ASN A 99 -24.00 3.08 7.50
CA ASN A 99 -25.32 2.43 7.63
C ASN A 99 -26.05 2.30 6.28
N GLU A 100 -25.95 3.32 5.41
CA GLU A 100 -26.51 3.24 4.05
C GLU A 100 -25.90 2.09 3.24
N LEU A 101 -24.60 1.85 3.44
CA LEU A 101 -23.91 0.73 2.81
C LEU A 101 -24.34 -0.59 3.44
N ALA A 102 -24.42 -0.67 4.78
CA ALA A 102 -24.87 -1.88 5.49
C ALA A 102 -26.27 -2.35 5.08
N ASN A 103 -27.16 -1.41 4.76
CA ASN A 103 -28.51 -1.68 4.25
C ASN A 103 -28.61 -1.85 2.72
N ASP A 104 -27.48 -2.00 2.01
CA ASP A 104 -27.41 -2.19 0.56
C ASP A 104 -28.09 -1.08 -0.28
N ARG A 105 -28.28 0.11 0.29
CA ARG A 105 -28.89 1.26 -0.43
C ARG A 105 -27.92 1.90 -1.41
N VAL A 106 -26.63 1.76 -1.14
CA VAL A 106 -25.50 2.14 -1.99
C VAL A 106 -24.56 0.94 -2.17
N ASN A 107 -23.79 0.91 -3.26
CA ASN A 107 -22.94 -0.24 -3.55
C ASN A 107 -21.53 -0.09 -2.97
N ILE A 108 -20.99 1.14 -2.97
CA ILE A 108 -19.68 1.46 -2.42
C ILE A 108 -19.68 2.87 -1.80
N ILE A 109 -18.74 3.13 -0.89
CA ILE A 109 -18.43 4.44 -0.34
C ILE A 109 -17.04 4.87 -0.82
N ILE A 110 -16.86 6.15 -1.16
CA ILE A 110 -15.54 6.76 -1.33
C ILE A 110 -15.30 7.73 -0.17
N SER A 111 -14.28 7.46 0.64
CA SER A 111 -13.90 8.27 1.80
C SER A 111 -12.40 8.14 2.07
N GLU A 112 -11.77 9.25 2.46
CA GLU A 112 -10.40 9.29 2.97
C GLU A 112 -10.35 9.18 4.51
N ASP A 113 -11.51 9.19 5.18
CA ASP A 113 -11.63 9.24 6.64
C ASP A 113 -11.39 7.87 7.31
N LYS A 114 -10.41 7.80 8.20
CA LYS A 114 -10.08 6.59 8.99
C LYS A 114 -11.28 6.10 9.81
N GLY A 115 -12.14 6.99 10.30
CA GLY A 115 -13.36 6.69 11.04
C GLY A 115 -14.32 5.81 10.25
N VAL A 116 -14.68 6.25 9.03
CA VAL A 116 -15.51 5.50 8.08
C VAL A 116 -14.92 4.12 7.79
N HIS A 117 -13.62 4.04 7.47
CA HIS A 117 -12.93 2.77 7.18
C HIS A 117 -12.92 1.82 8.39
N ARG A 118 -12.67 2.34 9.59
CA ARG A 118 -12.67 1.57 10.85
C ARG A 118 -14.06 1.00 11.15
N LYS A 119 -15.11 1.82 11.01
CA LYS A 119 -16.51 1.40 11.23
C LYS A 119 -16.94 0.34 10.21
N ALA A 120 -16.63 0.55 8.94
CA ALA A 120 -16.89 -0.44 7.90
C ALA A 120 -16.16 -1.76 8.17
N LYS A 121 -14.92 -1.73 8.65
CA LYS A 121 -14.17 -2.93 9.04
C LYS A 121 -14.83 -3.69 10.19
N ARG A 122 -15.35 -2.99 11.21
CA ARG A 122 -16.09 -3.61 12.34
C ARG A 122 -17.35 -4.37 11.85
N LEU A 123 -17.99 -3.89 10.78
CA LEU A 123 -19.13 -4.54 10.14
C LEU A 123 -18.76 -5.58 9.06
N GLY A 124 -17.47 -5.81 8.80
CA GLY A 124 -17.03 -6.67 7.68
C GLY A 124 -17.32 -6.11 6.29
N LEU A 125 -17.48 -4.78 6.17
CA LEU A 125 -17.83 -4.06 4.94
C LEU A 125 -16.66 -3.26 4.34
N ASP A 126 -15.46 -3.38 4.88
CA ASP A 126 -14.23 -2.70 4.44
C ASP A 126 -13.97 -2.86 2.92
N GLN A 127 -14.41 -3.97 2.33
CA GLN A 127 -14.24 -4.26 0.90
C GLN A 127 -15.11 -3.40 -0.03
N ARG A 128 -16.09 -2.66 0.53
CA ARG A 128 -16.98 -1.76 -0.21
C ARG A 128 -16.74 -0.28 0.12
N VAL A 129 -15.72 0.02 0.93
CA VAL A 129 -15.28 1.39 1.21
C VAL A 129 -13.91 1.57 0.58
N PHE A 130 -13.73 2.66 -0.17
CA PHE A 130 -12.51 2.93 -0.92
C PHE A 130 -11.98 4.32 -0.61
N LYS A 131 -10.66 4.42 -0.49
CA LYS A 131 -9.96 5.68 -0.75
C LYS A 131 -9.93 5.96 -2.25
N ILE A 132 -9.65 7.20 -2.65
CA ILE A 132 -9.67 7.63 -4.06
C ILE A 132 -8.73 6.76 -4.91
N ASP A 133 -7.49 6.62 -4.47
CA ASP A 133 -6.44 5.81 -5.06
C ASP A 133 -6.87 4.34 -5.21
N GLN A 134 -7.44 3.75 -4.16
CA GLN A 134 -7.88 2.36 -4.16
C GLN A 134 -8.97 2.12 -5.20
N PHE A 135 -9.88 3.09 -5.38
CA PHE A 135 -10.89 3.03 -6.42
C PHE A 135 -10.26 3.15 -7.81
N LEU A 136 -9.41 4.16 -8.02
CA LEU A 136 -8.72 4.39 -9.30
C LEU A 136 -7.90 3.17 -9.73
N GLU A 137 -7.16 2.56 -8.82
CA GLU A 137 -6.44 1.31 -9.06
C GLU A 137 -7.38 0.18 -9.46
N THR A 138 -8.51 0.06 -8.77
CA THR A 138 -9.49 -0.97 -9.08
C THR A 138 -9.98 -0.79 -10.51
N VAL A 139 -10.45 0.39 -10.91
CA VAL A 139 -11.01 0.65 -12.25
C VAL A 139 -9.96 0.55 -13.36
N VAL A 140 -8.71 1.00 -13.14
CA VAL A 140 -7.61 0.83 -14.11
C VAL A 140 -7.29 -0.64 -14.33
N ALA A 141 -7.31 -1.45 -13.26
CA ALA A 141 -7.17 -2.90 -13.39
C ALA A 141 -8.39 -3.54 -14.08
N GLN A 142 -9.58 -2.93 -13.97
CA GLN A 142 -10.81 -3.41 -14.61
C GLN A 142 -10.88 -3.15 -16.11
N TYR A 143 -10.40 -1.99 -16.54
CA TYR A 143 -10.54 -1.51 -17.90
C TYR A 143 -9.17 -1.05 -18.44
N PRO A 144 -8.22 -1.97 -18.64
CA PRO A 144 -6.86 -1.62 -19.08
C PRO A 144 -6.82 -0.98 -20.47
N GLU A 145 -7.76 -1.33 -21.37
CA GLU A 145 -7.94 -0.69 -22.68
C GLU A 145 -8.38 0.78 -22.63
N LEU A 146 -8.85 1.25 -21.47
CA LEU A 146 -9.18 2.66 -21.23
C LEU A 146 -8.00 3.42 -20.58
N LYS A 147 -6.80 2.81 -20.47
CA LYS A 147 -5.57 3.45 -19.96
C LYS A 147 -5.19 4.63 -20.86
N GLY A 148 -5.14 5.82 -20.26
CA GLY A 148 -4.45 6.99 -20.81
C GLY A 148 -3.14 7.32 -20.08
N TYR A 149 -2.70 6.47 -19.15
CA TYR A 149 -1.56 6.73 -18.27
C TYR A 149 -0.54 5.59 -18.30
N GLN A 150 0.74 5.93 -18.38
CA GLN A 150 1.86 4.98 -18.30
C GLN A 150 2.14 4.65 -16.83
N VAL A 151 2.58 3.43 -16.56
CA VAL A 151 2.96 3.09 -15.19
C VAL A 151 4.32 3.69 -14.88
N LEU A 152 4.29 4.51 -13.86
CA LEU A 152 5.37 5.26 -13.25
C LEU A 152 6.51 4.36 -12.76
N SER A 153 7.67 4.43 -13.41
CA SER A 153 8.91 3.77 -12.98
C SER A 153 9.79 4.70 -12.13
N VAL A 154 10.34 4.18 -11.04
CA VAL A 154 11.25 4.94 -10.16
C VAL A 154 12.68 4.78 -10.65
N ARG A 155 13.34 5.89 -10.98
CA ARG A 155 14.76 5.90 -11.37
C ARG A 155 15.62 6.68 -10.38
N LYS A 156 16.90 6.31 -10.28
CA LYS A 156 17.91 7.11 -9.58
C LYS A 156 18.39 8.22 -10.50
N GLU A 157 18.44 9.45 -9.99
CA GLU A 157 18.86 10.63 -10.74
C GLU A 157 19.69 11.55 -9.83
N TYR A 158 20.68 12.24 -10.40
CA TYR A 158 21.41 13.28 -9.66
C TYR A 158 20.55 14.53 -9.52
N PHE A 159 20.60 15.20 -8.37
CA PHE A 159 19.88 16.48 -8.18
C PHE A 159 20.21 17.50 -9.28
N GLY A 160 21.46 17.54 -9.75
CA GLY A 160 21.89 18.46 -10.81
C GLY A 160 21.17 18.26 -12.15
N ASN A 161 20.60 17.07 -12.38
CA ASN A 161 19.86 16.73 -13.60
C ASN A 161 18.34 16.94 -13.46
N ILE A 162 17.86 17.25 -12.26
CA ILE A 162 16.43 17.40 -11.96
C ILE A 162 16.07 18.87 -12.04
N ASP A 163 15.07 19.18 -12.87
CA ASP A 163 14.56 20.54 -12.99
C ASP A 163 13.77 20.93 -11.74
N VAL A 164 14.45 21.65 -10.82
CA VAL A 164 13.84 22.19 -9.59
C VAL A 164 12.77 23.24 -9.90
N SER A 165 12.73 23.83 -11.09
CA SER A 165 11.75 24.87 -11.43
C SER A 165 10.33 24.34 -11.66
N GLN A 166 10.15 23.02 -11.83
CA GLN A 166 8.84 22.42 -12.00
C GLN A 166 7.89 22.74 -10.83
N SER A 167 6.58 22.83 -11.15
CA SER A 167 5.50 23.09 -10.19
C SER A 167 5.43 22.04 -9.07
N PHE A 168 5.91 20.83 -9.33
CA PHE A 168 6.08 19.78 -8.32
C PHE A 168 6.79 20.27 -7.05
N PHE A 169 7.77 21.19 -7.18
CA PHE A 169 8.53 21.71 -6.04
C PHE A 169 7.97 22.98 -5.40
N GLU A 170 6.86 23.52 -5.91
CA GLU A 170 6.30 24.79 -5.43
C GLU A 170 5.95 24.75 -3.94
N SER A 171 5.26 23.71 -3.48
CA SER A 171 4.94 23.55 -2.05
C SER A 171 6.19 23.46 -1.16
N PHE A 172 7.30 22.93 -1.67
CA PHE A 172 8.56 22.89 -0.92
C PHE A 172 9.20 24.28 -0.82
N ARG A 173 9.09 25.11 -1.86
CA ARG A 173 9.54 26.51 -1.80
C ARG A 173 8.71 27.34 -0.82
N GLU A 174 7.41 27.08 -0.73
CA GLU A 174 6.52 27.72 0.23
C GLU A 174 6.85 27.30 1.67
N ASP A 175 7.05 26.01 1.92
CA ASP A 175 7.33 25.46 3.25
C ASP A 175 8.77 25.73 3.72
N TYR A 176 9.75 25.81 2.81
CA TYR A 176 11.17 25.96 3.14
C TYR A 176 11.82 27.14 2.40
N PRO A 177 11.91 28.33 3.04
CA PRO A 177 12.62 29.47 2.49
C PRO A 177 14.08 29.12 2.13
N GLY A 178 14.44 29.27 0.85
CA GLY A 178 15.77 28.90 0.34
C GLY A 178 15.89 27.47 -0.20
N PHE A 179 14.77 26.75 -0.38
CA PHE A 179 14.73 25.40 -0.96
C PHE A 179 15.58 25.24 -2.22
N ASP A 180 15.43 26.10 -3.23
CA ASP A 180 16.19 26.00 -4.48
C ASP A 180 17.71 26.11 -4.27
N LYS A 181 18.15 26.92 -3.28
CA LYS A 181 19.57 27.02 -2.93
C LYS A 181 20.07 25.75 -2.26
N TRP A 182 19.26 25.17 -1.38
CA TRP A 182 19.55 23.86 -0.78
C TRP A 182 19.62 22.77 -1.86
N PHE A 183 18.65 22.73 -2.78
CA PHE A 183 18.58 21.77 -3.88
C PHE A 183 19.82 21.84 -4.77
N LYS A 184 20.28 23.05 -5.13
CA LYS A 184 21.51 23.25 -5.91
C LYS A 184 22.76 22.78 -5.19
N LYS A 185 22.85 22.95 -3.87
CA LYS A 185 23.98 22.42 -3.07
C LYS A 185 24.05 20.89 -3.08
N LYS A 186 22.93 20.23 -3.38
CA LYS A 186 22.80 18.77 -3.44
C LYS A 186 23.09 18.19 -4.82
N SER A 187 23.59 18.99 -5.78
CA SER A 187 23.73 18.61 -7.19
C SER A 187 24.35 17.23 -7.45
N ASP A 188 25.34 16.86 -6.63
CA ASP A 188 26.14 15.63 -6.80
C ASP A 188 25.56 14.45 -6.01
N GLU A 189 24.47 14.67 -5.27
CA GLU A 189 23.75 13.63 -4.53
C GLU A 189 22.64 13.02 -5.39
N VAL A 190 22.24 11.81 -5.04
CA VAL A 190 21.26 11.02 -5.80
C VAL A 190 19.90 11.07 -5.11
N ALA A 191 18.85 11.29 -5.90
CA ALA A 191 17.46 11.13 -5.51
C ALA A 191 16.80 9.99 -6.31
N TYR A 192 15.68 9.51 -5.81
CA TYR A 192 14.77 8.62 -6.51
C TYR A 192 13.62 9.47 -7.07
N VAL A 193 13.40 9.41 -8.37
CA VAL A 193 12.44 10.27 -9.07
C VAL A 193 11.57 9.42 -9.97
N CYS A 194 10.32 9.86 -10.13
CA CYS A 194 9.42 9.29 -11.11
C CYS A 194 8.85 10.38 -12.02
N TYR A 195 8.79 10.08 -13.31
CA TYR A 195 8.32 10.98 -14.36
C TYR A 195 7.11 10.41 -15.08
N GLU A 196 6.20 11.30 -15.48
CA GLU A 196 5.12 11.06 -16.43
C GLU A 196 5.13 12.19 -17.43
N ASP A 197 5.29 11.88 -18.73
CA ASP A 197 5.35 12.90 -19.80
C ASP A 197 6.29 14.08 -19.45
N ASP A 198 7.49 13.76 -18.95
CA ASP A 198 8.54 14.69 -18.47
C ASP A 198 8.19 15.52 -17.21
N GLU A 199 7.01 15.34 -16.63
CA GLU A 199 6.63 15.93 -15.34
C GLU A 199 7.01 15.02 -14.17
N ILE A 200 7.56 15.60 -13.10
CA ILE A 200 7.85 14.86 -11.88
C ILE A 200 6.55 14.54 -11.15
N LYS A 201 6.27 13.26 -10.94
CA LYS A 201 5.13 12.79 -10.15
C LYS A 201 5.51 12.32 -8.75
N ALA A 202 6.78 11.98 -8.53
CA ALA A 202 7.27 11.65 -7.21
C ALA A 202 8.77 11.87 -7.04
N PHE A 203 9.17 12.12 -5.80
CA PHE A 203 10.54 12.40 -5.41
C PHE A 203 10.81 11.86 -4.00
N LEU A 204 11.91 11.14 -3.85
CA LEU A 204 12.45 10.67 -2.58
C LEU A 204 13.94 10.94 -2.53
N TYR A 205 14.39 11.66 -1.50
CA TYR A 205 15.78 11.82 -1.16
C TYR A 205 16.02 11.33 0.26
N ILE A 206 17.04 10.48 0.42
CA ILE A 206 17.46 9.89 1.68
C ILE A 206 18.95 10.15 1.90
N LYS A 207 19.36 10.33 3.15
CA LYS A 207 20.77 10.43 3.52
C LYS A 207 21.05 9.66 4.81
N VAL A 208 22.26 9.13 4.94
CA VAL A 208 22.75 8.56 6.18
C VAL A 208 23.29 9.70 7.04
N GLU A 209 22.88 9.74 8.31
CA GLU A 209 23.42 10.59 9.36
C GLU A 209 24.09 9.68 10.39
N ASN A 210 25.26 10.08 10.88
CA ASN A 210 26.00 9.31 11.88
C ASN A 210 25.69 9.84 13.29
N GLU A 211 26.30 9.20 14.29
CA GLU A 211 26.08 9.49 15.71
C GLU A 211 26.44 10.94 16.12
N ASP A 212 27.28 11.62 15.33
CA ASP A 212 27.73 13.00 15.55
C ASP A 212 26.83 14.09 14.96
N GLU A 213 25.71 13.72 14.31
CA GLU A 213 24.77 14.69 13.75
C GLU A 213 24.09 15.49 14.88
N ASN A 214 23.99 16.81 14.69
CA ASN A 214 23.36 17.69 15.66
C ASN A 214 21.82 17.69 15.51
N TYR A 215 21.13 17.28 16.57
CA TYR A 215 19.67 17.25 16.68
C TYR A 215 19.09 18.25 17.69
N SER A 216 19.83 19.31 18.04
CA SER A 216 19.40 20.31 19.04
C SER A 216 18.11 21.05 18.66
N ASP A 217 17.72 21.00 17.39
CA ASP A 217 16.50 21.61 16.85
C ASP A 217 15.26 20.70 16.91
N ILE A 218 15.39 19.48 17.44
CA ILE A 218 14.31 18.49 17.60
C ILE A 218 13.98 18.32 19.09
N GLN A 219 12.69 18.33 19.43
CA GLN A 219 12.20 18.12 20.79
C GLN A 219 11.21 16.95 20.85
N PRO A 220 11.46 15.91 21.67
CA PRO A 220 12.67 15.67 22.47
C PRO A 220 13.91 15.48 21.59
N VAL A 221 15.10 15.79 22.10
CA VAL A 221 16.36 15.63 21.35
C VAL A 221 16.60 14.14 21.08
N PHE A 222 16.96 13.82 19.83
CA PHE A 222 17.31 12.46 19.46
C PHE A 222 18.55 11.97 20.21
N PRO A 223 18.55 10.71 20.71
CA PRO A 223 19.78 10.09 21.21
C PRO A 223 20.78 9.89 20.07
N GLU A 224 22.08 9.83 20.37
CA GLU A 224 23.13 9.51 19.40
C GLU A 224 22.90 8.11 18.80
N LYS A 225 22.69 8.04 17.48
CA LYS A 225 22.51 6.79 16.71
C LYS A 225 22.87 7.02 15.25
N LYS A 226 23.19 5.96 14.52
CA LYS A 226 23.26 5.99 13.06
C LYS A 226 21.85 5.96 12.46
N ARG A 227 21.47 6.95 11.67
CA ARG A 227 20.11 7.10 11.14
C ARG A 227 20.06 7.18 9.63
N LEU A 228 18.95 6.70 9.06
CA LEU A 228 18.55 7.07 7.70
C LEU A 228 17.53 8.21 7.77
N LYS A 229 17.92 9.42 7.37
CA LYS A 229 17.00 10.55 7.24
C LYS A 229 16.32 10.49 5.88
N ILE A 230 14.99 10.55 5.86
CA ILE A 230 14.22 10.90 4.68
C ILE A 230 14.25 12.44 4.57
N GLY A 231 15.12 12.96 3.71
CA GLY A 231 15.32 14.40 3.58
C GLY A 231 14.19 15.09 2.80
N THR A 232 13.62 14.41 1.81
CA THR A 232 12.47 14.92 1.05
C THR A 232 11.67 13.74 0.54
N LEU A 233 10.35 13.76 0.72
CA LEU A 233 9.45 12.76 0.19
C LEU A 233 8.15 13.44 -0.26
N LYS A 234 7.83 13.32 -1.54
CA LYS A 234 6.56 13.77 -2.10
C LYS A 234 6.09 12.83 -3.20
N VAL A 235 4.81 12.53 -3.18
CA VAL A 235 4.11 11.71 -4.17
C VAL A 235 2.84 12.46 -4.56
N VAL A 236 2.66 12.72 -5.85
CA VAL A 236 1.38 13.25 -6.36
C VAL A 236 0.37 12.09 -6.43
N SER A 237 -0.89 12.43 -6.18
CA SER A 237 -1.98 11.55 -5.74
C SER A 237 -2.18 10.27 -6.56
N THR A 238 -1.80 10.25 -7.85
CA THR A 238 -1.93 9.10 -8.75
C THR A 238 -1.14 7.84 -8.31
N GLY A 239 -0.37 7.88 -7.22
CA GLY A 239 0.65 6.89 -6.88
C GLY A 239 0.62 6.28 -5.47
N PHE A 240 -0.49 5.81 -4.89
CA PHE A 240 -0.41 5.09 -3.59
C PHE A 240 0.51 3.85 -3.64
N LYS A 241 0.56 3.13 -4.77
CA LYS A 241 1.58 2.10 -5.04
C LYS A 241 3.01 2.63 -5.13
N LEU A 242 3.19 3.89 -5.51
CA LEU A 242 4.47 4.59 -5.49
C LEU A 242 4.92 4.88 -4.05
N GLY A 243 3.97 5.15 -3.16
CA GLY A 243 4.18 5.20 -1.72
C GLY A 243 4.75 3.88 -1.17
N GLU A 244 4.13 2.74 -1.44
CA GLU A 244 4.67 1.43 -1.03
C GLU A 244 6.06 1.16 -1.64
N ARG A 245 6.29 1.57 -2.90
CA ARG A 245 7.61 1.44 -3.55
C ARG A 245 8.68 2.27 -2.83
N PHE A 246 8.38 3.49 -2.40
CA PHE A 246 9.31 4.29 -1.61
C PHE A 246 9.54 3.71 -0.22
N ILE A 247 8.52 3.18 0.45
CA ILE A 247 8.72 2.45 1.72
C ILE A 247 9.69 1.28 1.54
N LYS A 248 9.59 0.54 0.42
CA LYS A 248 10.53 -0.53 0.08
C LYS A 248 11.95 0.03 -0.11
N ILE A 249 12.11 1.07 -0.92
CA ILE A 249 13.42 1.70 -1.17
C ILE A 249 14.06 2.20 0.13
N ILE A 250 13.28 2.85 0.99
CA ILE A 250 13.72 3.34 2.30
C ILE A 250 14.18 2.17 3.18
N SER A 251 13.39 1.10 3.25
CA SER A 251 13.70 -0.09 4.07
C SER A 251 14.93 -0.84 3.56
N ASP A 252 15.06 -1.02 2.24
CA ASP A 252 16.20 -1.67 1.59
C ASP A 252 17.50 -0.89 1.86
N ASN A 253 17.48 0.44 1.75
CA ASN A 253 18.64 1.28 2.08
C ASN A 253 18.96 1.23 3.58
N ALA A 254 17.95 1.23 4.45
CA ALA A 254 18.15 1.16 5.89
C ALA A 254 18.83 -0.15 6.31
N LEU A 255 18.43 -1.28 5.71
CA LEU A 255 19.10 -2.58 5.88
C LEU A 255 20.54 -2.52 5.35
N GLN A 256 20.72 -2.04 4.11
CA GLN A 256 22.03 -1.98 3.45
C GLN A 256 23.04 -1.12 4.23
N TYR A 257 22.60 0.01 4.77
CA TYR A 257 23.46 0.90 5.56
C TYR A 257 23.56 0.50 7.03
N ASN A 258 22.81 -0.52 7.47
CA ASN A 258 22.77 -0.98 8.87
C ASN A 258 22.55 0.19 9.84
N VAL A 259 21.44 0.93 9.65
CA VAL A 259 21.06 2.05 10.51
C VAL A 259 20.21 1.58 11.68
N ASP A 260 20.23 2.32 12.78
CA ASP A 260 19.44 1.99 13.97
C ASP A 260 18.01 2.49 13.91
N GLU A 261 17.78 3.53 13.13
CA GLU A 261 16.52 4.26 13.09
C GLU A 261 16.36 4.99 11.76
N ILE A 262 15.12 5.06 11.28
CA ILE A 262 14.73 5.86 10.12
C ILE A 262 13.88 7.01 10.65
N TYR A 263 14.07 8.22 10.15
CA TYR A 263 13.19 9.32 10.52
C TYR A 263 12.93 10.29 9.37
N VAL A 264 11.86 11.07 9.52
CA VAL A 264 11.42 12.08 8.57
C VAL A 264 10.84 13.27 9.32
N THR A 265 10.99 14.46 8.76
CA THR A 265 10.32 15.67 9.22
C THR A 265 9.33 16.15 8.17
N LEU A 266 8.13 16.51 8.61
CA LEU A 266 7.06 16.95 7.71
C LEU A 266 6.05 17.84 8.43
N PHE A 267 5.47 18.77 7.69
CA PHE A 267 4.30 19.52 8.13
C PHE A 267 3.03 18.70 7.96
N ASP A 268 1.94 19.08 8.63
CA ASP A 268 0.60 18.47 8.57
C ASP A 268 -0.47 19.47 8.07
N ARG A 269 -0.03 20.49 7.32
CA ARG A 269 -0.84 21.63 6.88
C ARG A 269 -1.80 21.29 5.75
N THR A 270 -1.38 20.38 4.88
CA THR A 270 -2.11 20.04 3.64
C THR A 270 -2.56 18.58 3.64
N ASP A 271 -3.61 18.25 2.89
CA ASP A 271 -4.10 16.86 2.81
C ASP A 271 -3.08 15.88 2.21
N PRO A 272 -2.28 16.24 1.18
CA PRO A 272 -1.19 15.38 0.71
C PRO A 272 -0.19 15.04 1.82
N GLN A 273 0.15 16.02 2.66
CA GLN A 273 1.02 15.79 3.82
C GLN A 273 0.39 14.84 4.84
N ARG A 274 -0.89 15.02 5.17
CA ARG A 274 -1.63 14.13 6.10
C ARG A 274 -1.74 12.70 5.55
N ARG A 275 -1.95 12.53 4.25
CA ARG A 275 -1.93 11.22 3.60
C ARG A 275 -0.56 10.55 3.69
N LEU A 276 0.52 11.33 3.54
CA LEU A 276 1.89 10.83 3.72
C LEU A 276 2.14 10.40 5.17
N ILE A 277 1.72 11.19 6.16
CA ILE A 277 1.76 10.81 7.58
C ILE A 277 1.05 9.47 7.78
N GLN A 278 -0.17 9.33 7.26
CA GLN A 278 -0.92 8.09 7.38
C GLN A 278 -0.19 6.90 6.75
N LEU A 279 0.41 7.07 5.57
CA LEU A 279 1.22 6.02 4.95
C LEU A 279 2.36 5.61 5.87
N LEU A 280 3.10 6.57 6.43
CA LEU A 280 4.21 6.30 7.34
C LEU A 280 3.75 5.55 8.59
N GLU A 281 2.65 5.97 9.22
CA GLU A 281 2.04 5.30 10.37
C GLU A 281 1.62 3.86 10.04
N GLU A 282 1.01 3.63 8.87
CA GLU A 282 0.61 2.29 8.40
C GLU A 282 1.80 1.33 8.21
N TRP A 283 3.02 1.88 8.09
CA TRP A 283 4.29 1.16 7.95
C TRP A 283 5.18 1.26 9.21
N GLY A 284 4.61 1.67 10.35
CA GLY A 284 5.26 1.59 11.67
C GLY A 284 6.11 2.79 12.05
N PHE A 285 6.00 3.92 11.35
CA PHE A 285 6.55 5.17 11.85
C PHE A 285 5.65 5.72 12.95
N LEU A 286 6.26 6.16 14.04
CA LEU A 286 5.59 6.74 15.20
C LEU A 286 5.98 8.21 15.33
N HIS A 287 5.03 9.04 15.75
CA HIS A 287 5.32 10.41 16.11
C HIS A 287 6.30 10.44 17.29
N TYR A 288 7.46 11.08 17.07
CA TYR A 288 8.53 11.19 18.05
C TYR A 288 8.52 12.54 18.75
N GLY A 289 8.36 13.62 17.98
CA GLY A 289 8.55 14.97 18.48
C GLY A 289 8.31 16.04 17.41
N VAL A 290 8.81 17.24 17.68
CA VAL A 290 8.66 18.41 16.80
C VAL A 290 10.02 19.03 16.55
N LYS A 291 10.29 19.43 15.31
CA LYS A 291 11.48 20.16 14.90
C LYS A 291 11.12 21.63 14.63
N ASN A 292 11.92 22.56 15.13
CA ASN A 292 11.71 24.01 14.98
C ASN A 292 10.25 24.44 15.28
N GLU A 293 9.65 23.86 16.33
CA GLU A 293 8.29 24.11 16.83
C GLU A 293 7.12 23.83 15.85
N SER A 294 7.38 23.43 14.61
CA SER A 294 6.34 23.38 13.57
C SER A 294 6.38 22.15 12.67
N GLU A 295 7.53 21.51 12.48
CA GLU A 295 7.63 20.27 11.70
C GLU A 295 7.44 19.06 12.63
N LEU A 296 6.51 18.16 12.30
CA LEU A 296 6.38 16.90 13.02
C LEU A 296 7.54 15.98 12.66
N VAL A 297 8.06 15.26 13.65
CA VAL A 297 9.11 14.26 13.50
C VAL A 297 8.52 12.89 13.69
N TYR A 298 8.57 12.07 12.65
CA TYR A 298 8.18 10.67 12.69
C TYR A 298 9.41 9.79 12.60
N SER A 299 9.48 8.77 13.46
CA SER A 299 10.62 7.85 13.54
C SER A 299 10.18 6.40 13.52
N LYS A 300 11.04 5.53 13.02
CA LYS A 300 10.86 4.09 13.00
C LYS A 300 12.15 3.41 13.43
N LYS A 301 12.08 2.62 14.50
CA LYS A 301 13.21 1.81 14.98
C LYS A 301 13.56 0.75 13.92
N PHE A 302 14.86 0.52 13.69
CA PHE A 302 15.36 -0.39 12.68
C PHE A 302 16.44 -1.36 13.17
N THR A 303 16.89 -1.22 14.43
CA THR A 303 17.71 -2.22 15.15
C THR A 303 16.89 -2.84 16.30
N ASP A 304 17.15 -4.10 16.65
CA ASP A 304 16.46 -4.84 17.73
C ASP A 304 14.93 -4.72 17.64
N VAL A 305 14.40 -4.91 16.43
CA VAL A 305 12.96 -4.87 16.17
C VAL A 305 12.38 -6.25 16.45
N VAL A 306 11.41 -6.31 17.36
CA VAL A 306 10.61 -7.53 17.60
C VAL A 306 9.48 -7.54 16.56
N PRO A 307 9.40 -8.54 15.67
CA PRO A 307 8.35 -8.59 14.65
C PRO A 307 6.95 -8.68 15.24
N ASP A 308 6.03 -7.85 14.73
CA ASP A 308 4.61 -7.91 15.09
C ASP A 308 3.90 -8.95 14.21
N LEU A 309 3.60 -10.11 14.79
CA LEU A 309 2.96 -11.21 14.07
C LEU A 309 1.51 -10.89 13.68
N ALA A 310 0.79 -10.11 14.50
CA ALA A 310 -0.59 -9.74 14.20
C ALA A 310 -0.66 -8.68 13.09
N ASN A 311 0.31 -7.78 13.05
CA ASN A 311 0.42 -6.70 12.06
C ASN A 311 1.84 -6.58 11.47
N PRO A 312 2.26 -7.50 10.59
CA PRO A 312 3.64 -7.54 10.06
C PRO A 312 4.11 -6.27 9.34
N ARG A 313 3.19 -5.37 8.99
CA ARG A 313 3.48 -4.08 8.37
C ARG A 313 4.22 -3.12 9.29
N LEU A 314 3.84 -3.11 10.57
CA LEU A 314 4.40 -2.18 11.55
C LEU A 314 5.90 -2.43 11.72
N THR A 315 6.32 -3.69 11.55
CA THR A 315 7.71 -4.12 11.72
C THR A 315 8.38 -4.51 10.41
N TYR A 316 7.79 -4.22 9.24
CA TYR A 316 8.42 -4.49 7.95
C TYR A 316 9.82 -3.84 7.87
N PRO A 317 10.85 -4.50 7.34
CA PRO A 317 10.84 -5.83 6.69
C PRO A 317 11.15 -7.00 7.65
N PHE A 318 11.18 -6.79 8.96
CA PHE A 318 11.62 -7.79 9.92
C PHE A 318 10.60 -8.91 10.14
N VAL A 319 11.10 -10.14 10.12
CA VAL A 319 10.38 -11.38 10.44
C VAL A 319 11.14 -12.19 11.48
N THR A 320 10.49 -13.17 12.11
CA THR A 320 11.13 -14.04 13.13
C THR A 320 11.15 -15.49 12.68
N ARG A 321 12.24 -16.18 13.02
CA ARG A 321 12.39 -17.62 12.89
C ARG A 321 11.45 -18.40 13.81
N ASN A 322 10.70 -17.78 14.72
CA ASN A 322 9.75 -18.48 15.59
C ASN A 322 8.34 -18.61 14.97
N SER A 323 8.04 -17.90 13.88
CA SER A 323 6.77 -18.03 13.15
C SER A 323 6.63 -19.40 12.48
N ARG A 324 5.41 -19.91 12.24
CA ARG A 324 5.29 -21.12 11.40
C ARG A 324 5.74 -20.80 9.97
N LYS A 325 6.31 -21.78 9.29
CA LYS A 325 6.81 -21.61 7.92
C LYS A 325 6.10 -22.58 7.00
N PHE A 326 5.72 -22.07 5.84
CA PHE A 326 5.10 -22.86 4.79
C PHE A 326 5.91 -22.72 3.52
N ILE A 327 6.02 -23.80 2.76
CA ILE A 327 6.46 -23.75 1.36
C ILE A 327 5.24 -23.88 0.45
N VAL A 328 5.21 -23.10 -0.63
CA VAL A 328 4.08 -23.12 -1.58
C VAL A 328 4.55 -23.03 -3.03
N PRO A 329 3.94 -23.78 -3.97
CA PRO A 329 4.31 -23.72 -5.38
C PRO A 329 3.74 -22.47 -6.06
N ILE A 330 4.49 -21.91 -7.01
CA ILE A 330 4.01 -20.90 -7.96
C ILE A 330 4.43 -21.26 -9.37
N TYR A 331 3.53 -21.13 -10.34
CA TYR A 331 3.84 -21.42 -11.74
C TYR A 331 4.74 -20.33 -12.34
N PRO A 332 5.69 -20.70 -13.22
CA PRO A 332 6.57 -19.77 -13.92
C PRO A 332 5.88 -18.52 -14.46
N GLN A 333 4.74 -18.69 -15.14
CA GLN A 333 3.97 -17.62 -15.77
C GLN A 333 3.45 -16.55 -14.80
N TYR A 334 3.37 -16.85 -13.50
CA TYR A 334 2.92 -15.92 -12.46
C TYR A 334 4.07 -15.45 -11.55
N HIS A 335 5.21 -16.13 -11.59
CA HIS A 335 6.29 -15.94 -10.62
C HIS A 335 6.99 -14.60 -10.80
N THR A 336 7.53 -14.34 -12.00
CA THR A 336 8.28 -13.12 -12.29
C THR A 336 7.41 -11.87 -12.19
N GLU A 337 6.13 -11.99 -12.58
CA GLU A 337 5.12 -10.94 -12.44
C GLU A 337 4.83 -10.60 -10.97
N LEU A 338 4.72 -11.61 -10.10
CA LEU A 338 4.48 -11.38 -8.68
C LEU A 338 5.77 -10.92 -7.97
N PHE A 339 6.94 -11.37 -8.42
CA PHE A 339 8.24 -11.19 -7.79
C PHE A 339 9.31 -10.68 -8.77
N PRO A 340 9.25 -9.41 -9.19
CA PRO A 340 10.20 -8.87 -10.18
C PRO A 340 11.65 -8.90 -9.69
N ASP A 341 11.90 -8.70 -8.39
CA ASP A 341 13.27 -8.75 -7.84
C ASP A 341 13.82 -10.21 -7.74
N SER A 342 12.98 -11.23 -8.02
CA SER A 342 13.34 -12.65 -7.96
C SER A 342 13.61 -13.31 -9.33
N ILE A 343 13.79 -12.51 -10.38
CA ILE A 343 14.07 -12.94 -11.77
C ILE A 343 15.18 -14.01 -11.82
N LEU A 344 15.00 -15.02 -12.68
CA LEU A 344 15.99 -16.09 -12.87
C LEU A 344 17.12 -15.70 -13.83
N ASN A 345 18.12 -16.56 -14.02
CA ASN A 345 19.24 -16.28 -14.94
C ASN A 345 18.86 -16.40 -16.42
N ASN A 346 17.76 -17.09 -16.72
CA ASN A 346 17.27 -17.37 -18.06
C ASN A 346 16.04 -16.52 -18.43
N GLU A 347 15.78 -15.45 -17.67
CA GLU A 347 14.69 -14.49 -17.86
C GLU A 347 15.34 -13.12 -18.09
N SER A 348 14.94 -12.39 -19.13
CA SER A 348 15.51 -11.08 -19.43
C SER A 348 14.71 -9.98 -18.71
N PRO A 349 15.36 -9.04 -18.01
CA PRO A 349 14.68 -7.87 -17.47
C PRO A 349 13.93 -7.06 -18.54
N ASN A 350 14.42 -7.09 -19.80
CA ASN A 350 13.81 -6.38 -20.92
C ASN A 350 12.48 -7.02 -21.40
N ASP A 351 12.21 -8.29 -21.07
CA ASP A 351 10.93 -8.94 -21.38
C ASP A 351 9.81 -8.45 -20.44
N PHE A 352 10.19 -7.71 -19.40
CA PHE A 352 9.31 -7.25 -18.32
C PHE A 352 9.51 -5.75 -18.10
N VAL A 353 9.07 -4.94 -19.06
CA VAL A 353 9.01 -3.47 -18.91
C VAL A 353 8.30 -3.15 -17.59
N GLU A 354 8.87 -2.27 -16.74
CA GLU A 354 8.43 -1.91 -15.37
C GLU A 354 7.04 -1.23 -15.29
N ASN A 355 6.13 -1.59 -16.17
CA ASN A 355 4.90 -0.86 -16.43
C ASN A 355 3.67 -1.49 -15.76
N GLU A 356 3.83 -2.28 -14.69
CA GLU A 356 2.69 -2.86 -13.99
C GLU A 356 2.68 -2.58 -12.48
N PRO A 357 1.60 -1.98 -11.91
CA PRO A 357 1.65 -1.42 -10.55
C PRO A 357 1.81 -2.48 -9.45
N TYR A 358 1.35 -3.71 -9.69
CA TYR A 358 1.46 -4.79 -8.71
C TYR A 358 2.90 -5.30 -8.54
N ARG A 359 3.79 -5.09 -9.52
CA ARG A 359 5.18 -5.56 -9.45
C ARG A 359 5.96 -4.86 -8.33
N ASN A 360 5.75 -3.56 -8.17
CA ASN A 360 6.52 -2.69 -7.27
C ASN A 360 5.94 -2.57 -5.85
N ALA A 361 4.73 -3.07 -5.61
CA ALA A 361 4.11 -3.07 -4.28
C ALA A 361 4.81 -4.05 -3.32
N ILE A 362 4.90 -3.69 -2.04
CA ILE A 362 5.36 -4.62 -0.99
C ILE A 362 4.25 -5.65 -0.74
N LYS A 363 3.01 -5.18 -0.72
CA LYS A 363 1.85 -6.05 -0.48
C LYS A 363 1.49 -6.79 -1.75
N LYS A 364 1.22 -8.09 -1.61
CA LYS A 364 0.96 -9.01 -2.71
C LYS A 364 -0.23 -9.90 -2.39
N VAL A 365 -0.88 -10.41 -3.44
CA VAL A 365 -1.99 -11.37 -3.34
C VAL A 365 -1.56 -12.70 -3.96
N TYR A 366 -1.68 -13.77 -3.19
CA TYR A 366 -1.55 -15.13 -3.67
C TYR A 366 -2.90 -15.84 -3.62
N ILE A 367 -3.32 -16.40 -4.76
CA ILE A 367 -4.58 -17.14 -4.88
C ILE A 367 -4.26 -18.62 -4.80
N SER A 368 -4.88 -19.32 -3.86
CA SER A 368 -4.57 -20.73 -3.58
C SER A 368 -5.80 -21.61 -3.59
N ARG A 369 -5.56 -22.88 -3.92
CA ARG A 369 -6.50 -24.00 -3.79
C ARG A 369 -5.99 -25.09 -2.84
N SER A 370 -4.94 -24.79 -2.09
CA SER A 370 -4.38 -25.77 -1.15
C SER A 370 -5.48 -26.27 -0.20
N TYR A 371 -5.39 -27.57 0.14
CA TYR A 371 -6.20 -28.15 1.19
C TYR A 371 -5.88 -27.53 2.55
N GLU A 372 -4.61 -27.19 2.77
CA GLU A 372 -4.17 -26.41 3.93
C GLU A 372 -4.57 -24.93 3.72
N LYS A 373 -5.37 -24.41 4.66
CA LYS A 373 -5.91 -23.04 4.65
C LYS A 373 -5.75 -22.35 6.01
N SER A 374 -5.14 -23.02 6.98
CA SER A 374 -4.91 -22.57 8.35
C SER A 374 -3.63 -21.75 8.45
N LEU A 375 -3.51 -20.76 7.58
CA LEU A 375 -2.50 -19.70 7.65
C LEU A 375 -3.02 -18.58 8.54
N ASP A 376 -2.12 -18.00 9.32
CA ASP A 376 -2.38 -16.87 10.22
C ASP A 376 -1.43 -15.71 9.93
N PRO A 377 -1.80 -14.46 10.25
CA PRO A 377 -0.88 -13.33 10.19
C PRO A 377 0.44 -13.64 10.90
N GLY A 378 1.56 -13.26 10.27
CA GLY A 378 2.90 -13.51 10.79
C GLY A 378 3.52 -14.85 10.37
N ASP A 379 2.76 -15.78 9.77
CA ASP A 379 3.33 -17.00 9.17
C ASP A 379 4.25 -16.65 7.99
N LEU A 380 5.35 -17.39 7.86
CA LEU A 380 6.29 -17.23 6.75
C LEU A 380 5.91 -18.10 5.57
N ILE A 381 6.06 -17.55 4.37
CA ILE A 381 5.83 -18.25 3.11
C ILE A 381 7.11 -18.24 2.28
N VAL A 382 7.64 -19.43 2.02
CA VAL A 382 8.69 -19.67 1.03
C VAL A 382 8.03 -20.04 -0.29
N PHE A 383 8.23 -19.22 -1.32
CA PHE A 383 7.73 -19.53 -2.65
C PHE A 383 8.71 -20.41 -3.42
N TYR A 384 8.18 -21.52 -3.93
CA TYR A 384 8.85 -22.46 -4.82
C TYR A 384 8.29 -22.31 -6.23
N ARG A 385 9.09 -21.76 -7.16
CA ARG A 385 8.73 -21.72 -8.57
C ARG A 385 8.81 -23.12 -9.16
N THR A 386 7.75 -23.59 -9.80
CA THR A 386 7.73 -24.92 -10.42
C THR A 386 8.56 -24.96 -11.70
N GLY A 387 9.03 -26.15 -12.10
CA GLY A 387 9.90 -26.31 -13.27
C GLY A 387 10.61 -27.66 -13.41
N GLY A 388 10.23 -28.68 -12.63
CA GLY A 388 10.94 -29.95 -12.57
C GLY A 388 12.24 -29.90 -11.77
N TYR A 389 13.01 -31.00 -11.78
CA TYR A 389 14.15 -31.21 -10.88
C TYR A 389 15.24 -30.13 -10.93
N HIS A 390 15.56 -29.60 -12.11
CA HIS A 390 16.65 -28.63 -12.29
C HIS A 390 16.16 -27.18 -12.37
N ARG A 391 14.95 -26.92 -12.90
CA ARG A 391 14.43 -25.55 -13.10
C ARG A 391 13.46 -25.11 -12.00
N GLY A 392 12.95 -26.04 -11.20
CA GLY A 392 12.15 -25.72 -10.03
C GLY A 392 13.05 -25.22 -8.90
N VAL A 393 12.75 -24.04 -8.35
CA VAL A 393 13.64 -23.33 -7.41
C VAL A 393 12.86 -22.61 -6.33
N VAL A 394 13.41 -22.54 -5.12
CA VAL A 394 12.95 -21.56 -4.13
C VAL A 394 13.48 -20.18 -4.48
N SER A 395 12.65 -19.16 -4.33
CA SER A 395 12.98 -17.83 -4.87
C SER A 395 12.79 -16.68 -3.91
N THR A 396 11.84 -16.78 -2.99
CA THR A 396 11.21 -15.62 -2.36
C THR A 396 10.71 -15.99 -0.97
N LEU A 397 10.89 -15.08 -0.02
CA LEU A 397 10.26 -15.11 1.29
C LEU A 397 9.19 -14.01 1.38
N GLY A 398 8.03 -14.37 1.92
CA GLY A 398 6.97 -13.46 2.32
C GLY A 398 6.46 -13.75 3.72
N VAL A 399 5.68 -12.83 4.26
CA VAL A 399 4.97 -13.00 5.55
C VAL A 399 3.48 -12.74 5.35
N VAL A 400 2.63 -13.61 5.89
CA VAL A 400 1.18 -13.50 5.79
C VAL A 400 0.69 -12.23 6.50
N GLU A 401 -0.07 -11.39 5.79
CA GLU A 401 -0.76 -10.23 6.35
C GLU A 401 -2.20 -10.59 6.72
N SER A 402 -2.91 -11.33 5.85
CA SER A 402 -4.27 -11.80 6.12
C SER A 402 -4.69 -12.90 5.15
N VAL A 403 -5.72 -13.68 5.53
CA VAL A 403 -6.21 -14.82 4.76
C VAL A 403 -7.73 -14.73 4.65
N ILE A 404 -8.24 -14.71 3.41
CA ILE A 404 -9.67 -14.60 3.13
C ILE A 404 -10.18 -15.93 2.60
N LYS A 405 -10.98 -16.60 3.42
CA LYS A 405 -11.59 -17.92 3.19
C LYS A 405 -13.09 -17.75 2.89
N ASN A 406 -13.74 -18.84 2.45
CA ASN A 406 -15.19 -18.94 2.30
C ASN A 406 -15.81 -17.81 1.45
N ILE A 407 -15.15 -17.50 0.33
CA ILE A 407 -15.60 -16.44 -0.56
C ILE A 407 -16.93 -16.88 -1.20
N PRO A 408 -18.02 -16.08 -1.09
CA PRO A 408 -19.36 -16.55 -1.43
C PRO A 408 -19.60 -16.68 -2.93
N ASP A 409 -19.04 -15.77 -3.73
CA ASP A 409 -19.33 -15.66 -5.15
C ASP A 409 -18.13 -15.09 -5.94
N PHE A 410 -18.21 -15.22 -7.27
CA PHE A 410 -17.15 -14.77 -8.16
C PHE A 410 -16.93 -13.25 -8.13
N ASN A 411 -17.98 -12.44 -8.00
CA ASN A 411 -17.83 -10.98 -7.95
C ASN A 411 -17.08 -10.56 -6.68
N THR A 412 -17.37 -11.20 -5.56
CA THR A 412 -16.61 -11.01 -4.31
C THR A 412 -15.17 -11.47 -4.48
N PHE A 413 -14.92 -12.66 -5.03
CA PHE A 413 -13.57 -13.16 -5.30
C PHE A 413 -12.76 -12.22 -6.19
N LYS A 414 -13.37 -11.78 -7.30
CA LYS A 414 -12.79 -10.85 -8.25
C LYS A 414 -12.43 -9.53 -7.58
N ARG A 415 -13.34 -8.96 -6.78
CA ARG A 415 -13.07 -7.72 -6.03
C ARG A 415 -11.89 -7.87 -5.06
N LEU A 416 -11.82 -8.99 -4.35
CA LEU A 416 -10.76 -9.27 -3.38
C LEU A 416 -9.39 -9.52 -4.05
N ALA A 417 -9.36 -10.29 -5.14
CA ALA A 417 -8.12 -10.67 -5.81
C ALA A 417 -7.54 -9.55 -6.68
N ARG A 418 -8.39 -8.77 -7.37
CA ARG A 418 -7.93 -7.80 -8.36
C ARG A 418 -7.08 -6.66 -7.81
N ARG A 419 -7.21 -6.30 -6.52
CA ARG A 419 -6.47 -5.18 -5.94
C ARG A 419 -4.94 -5.34 -6.16
N ARG A 420 -4.42 -6.59 -6.12
CA ARG A 420 -2.96 -6.87 -6.20
C ARG A 420 -2.57 -8.25 -6.78
N SER A 421 -3.49 -8.96 -7.46
CA SER A 421 -3.15 -10.22 -8.11
C SER A 421 -2.60 -10.03 -9.52
N VAL A 422 -1.82 -11.00 -9.99
CA VAL A 422 -1.26 -11.06 -11.36
C VAL A 422 -2.27 -11.55 -12.41
N PHE A 423 -3.49 -11.90 -12.01
CA PHE A 423 -4.49 -12.48 -12.90
C PHE A 423 -5.33 -11.41 -13.60
N SER A 424 -5.60 -11.63 -14.90
CA SER A 424 -6.64 -10.91 -15.63
C SER A 424 -8.04 -11.36 -15.16
N ASP A 425 -9.09 -10.65 -15.59
CA ASP A 425 -10.47 -11.04 -15.28
C ASP A 425 -10.83 -12.43 -15.78
N ALA A 426 -10.46 -12.74 -17.01
CA ALA A 426 -10.66 -14.07 -17.58
C ALA A 426 -9.86 -15.11 -16.79
N GLY A 427 -8.63 -14.79 -16.39
CA GLY A 427 -7.80 -15.66 -15.55
C GLY A 427 -8.41 -15.91 -14.17
N LEU A 428 -9.02 -14.89 -13.55
CA LEU A 428 -9.72 -15.04 -12.27
C LEU A 428 -10.97 -15.90 -12.42
N ASP A 429 -11.75 -15.73 -13.50
CA ASP A 429 -12.93 -16.56 -13.77
C ASP A 429 -12.55 -18.02 -14.03
N GLU A 430 -11.57 -18.25 -14.89
CA GLU A 430 -11.03 -19.59 -15.18
C GLU A 430 -10.53 -20.24 -13.89
N TYR A 431 -9.75 -19.49 -13.09
CA TYR A 431 -9.30 -19.97 -11.81
C TYR A 431 -10.53 -20.32 -10.98
N TRP A 432 -11.42 -19.38 -10.64
CA TRP A 432 -12.62 -19.61 -9.82
C TRP A 432 -13.42 -20.86 -10.23
N ASN A 433 -13.63 -21.06 -11.53
CA ASN A 433 -14.45 -22.12 -12.10
C ASN A 433 -13.73 -23.47 -12.29
N TYR A 434 -12.40 -23.52 -12.21
CA TYR A 434 -11.59 -24.73 -12.39
C TYR A 434 -12.09 -25.95 -11.60
N ASN A 435 -12.50 -25.74 -10.33
CA ASN A 435 -13.12 -26.78 -9.53
C ASN A 435 -14.18 -26.19 -8.58
N LYS A 436 -15.44 -26.58 -8.76
CA LYS A 436 -16.56 -26.09 -7.94
C LYS A 436 -16.57 -26.62 -6.51
N TYR A 437 -15.99 -27.79 -6.28
CA TYR A 437 -15.90 -28.43 -4.96
C TYR A 437 -14.68 -27.94 -4.16
N ASN A 438 -13.71 -27.30 -4.80
CA ASN A 438 -12.55 -26.68 -4.15
C ASN A 438 -12.37 -25.25 -4.66
N ARG A 439 -13.19 -24.34 -4.12
CA ARG A 439 -13.12 -22.91 -4.40
C ARG A 439 -11.80 -22.31 -3.85
N PRO A 440 -11.21 -21.36 -4.57
CA PRO A 440 -9.96 -20.75 -4.17
C PRO A 440 -10.16 -19.84 -2.95
N PHE A 441 -9.07 -19.60 -2.22
CA PHE A 441 -8.98 -18.62 -1.16
C PHE A 441 -7.82 -17.66 -1.44
N ILE A 442 -7.78 -16.54 -0.72
CA ILE A 442 -6.82 -15.46 -0.95
C ILE A 442 -5.90 -15.35 0.26
N VAL A 443 -4.60 -15.24 -0.01
CA VAL A 443 -3.56 -14.95 0.97
C VAL A 443 -2.93 -13.61 0.61
N ASN A 444 -3.18 -12.60 1.44
CA ASN A 444 -2.47 -11.32 1.38
C ASN A 444 -1.16 -11.48 2.16
N PHE A 445 -0.05 -11.05 1.57
CA PHE A 445 1.27 -11.18 2.19
C PHE A 445 2.16 -9.99 1.87
N LEU A 446 3.17 -9.75 2.70
CA LEU A 446 4.22 -8.78 2.44
C LEU A 446 5.40 -9.50 1.79
N TYR A 447 5.93 -8.91 0.73
CA TYR A 447 7.14 -9.38 0.07
C TYR A 447 8.38 -8.95 0.86
N ILE A 448 9.05 -9.91 1.50
CA ILE A 448 10.17 -9.65 2.42
C ILE A 448 11.51 -9.70 1.69
N ASN A 449 11.80 -10.78 0.97
CA ASN A 449 13.15 -11.00 0.43
C ASN A 449 13.15 -11.82 -0.87
N SER A 450 14.02 -11.46 -1.81
CA SER A 450 14.40 -12.26 -2.98
C SER A 450 15.67 -13.05 -2.72
N PHE A 451 15.63 -14.37 -2.85
CA PHE A 451 16.82 -15.19 -2.60
C PHE A 451 17.91 -14.89 -3.62
N PRO A 452 19.19 -14.78 -3.25
CA PRO A 452 20.23 -14.45 -4.20
C PRO A 452 20.46 -15.58 -5.22
N LYS A 453 21.04 -15.20 -6.37
CA LYS A 453 21.49 -16.15 -7.39
C LYS A 453 22.83 -16.79 -6.98
N PRO A 454 23.12 -18.06 -7.35
CA PRO A 454 22.18 -19.05 -7.90
C PRO A 454 21.11 -19.48 -6.90
N LYS A 455 19.88 -19.68 -7.38
CA LYS A 455 18.75 -20.16 -6.58
C LYS A 455 18.89 -21.64 -6.25
N VAL A 456 18.34 -22.07 -5.11
CA VAL A 456 18.34 -23.49 -4.68
C VAL A 456 17.26 -24.25 -5.43
N ASN A 457 17.66 -25.28 -6.18
CA ASN A 457 16.76 -26.08 -7.01
C ASN A 457 16.18 -27.30 -6.28
N LEU A 458 15.16 -27.93 -6.87
CA LEU A 458 14.47 -29.07 -6.28
C LEU A 458 15.41 -30.23 -5.92
N ILE A 459 16.42 -30.54 -6.73
CA ILE A 459 17.41 -31.58 -6.41
C ILE A 459 18.16 -31.25 -5.12
N LYS A 460 18.59 -30.00 -4.96
CA LYS A 460 19.31 -29.59 -3.76
C LYS A 460 18.37 -29.63 -2.54
N LEU A 461 17.11 -29.21 -2.69
CA LEU A 461 16.11 -29.28 -1.61
C LEU A 461 15.86 -30.72 -1.16
N THR A 462 15.71 -31.66 -2.10
CA THR A 462 15.44 -33.06 -1.77
C THR A 462 16.65 -33.79 -1.21
N LYS A 463 17.84 -33.60 -1.80
CA LYS A 463 19.09 -34.17 -1.26
C LYS A 463 19.44 -33.63 0.14
N SER A 464 19.02 -32.40 0.42
CA SER A 464 19.21 -31.73 1.72
C SER A 464 18.18 -32.12 2.77
N GLY A 465 17.18 -32.94 2.42
CA GLY A 465 16.10 -33.35 3.34
C GLY A 465 15.10 -32.24 3.68
N ILE A 466 15.15 -31.08 3.01
CA ILE A 466 14.28 -29.92 3.30
C ILE A 466 12.84 -30.22 2.85
N ILE A 467 12.67 -30.83 1.68
CA ILE A 467 11.38 -31.34 1.21
C ILE A 467 11.59 -32.69 0.53
N ALA A 468 10.63 -33.60 0.64
CA ALA A 468 10.70 -34.90 -0.04
C ALA A 468 10.40 -34.80 -1.55
N LYS A 469 9.51 -33.88 -1.93
CA LYS A 469 9.02 -33.67 -3.30
C LYS A 469 8.59 -32.22 -3.50
N ALA A 470 8.32 -31.84 -4.75
CA ALA A 470 7.76 -30.52 -5.03
C ALA A 470 6.41 -30.33 -4.32
N PRO A 471 6.18 -29.17 -3.67
CA PRO A 471 4.98 -28.93 -2.88
C PRO A 471 3.73 -28.86 -3.77
N ARG A 472 2.58 -29.32 -3.27
CA ARG A 472 1.29 -29.35 -3.98
C ARG A 472 0.24 -28.41 -3.36
N GLY A 473 0.71 -27.42 -2.63
CA GLY A 473 -0.08 -26.46 -1.86
C GLY A 473 0.80 -25.84 -0.78
N PHE A 474 0.20 -25.27 0.25
CA PHE A 474 0.93 -24.93 1.47
C PHE A 474 1.29 -26.22 2.20
N GLU A 475 2.57 -26.40 2.47
CA GLU A 475 3.11 -27.51 3.26
C GLU A 475 3.99 -26.93 4.36
N LEU A 476 3.84 -27.40 5.60
CA LEU A 476 4.67 -26.94 6.72
C LEU A 476 6.14 -27.30 6.48
N LEU A 477 7.02 -26.34 6.76
CA LEU A 477 8.45 -26.55 6.91
C LEU A 477 8.77 -26.56 8.40
N ASP A 478 9.50 -27.58 8.85
CA ASP A 478 10.05 -27.59 10.20
C ASP A 478 11.19 -26.56 10.34
N ASP A 479 11.48 -26.20 11.58
CA ASP A 479 12.48 -25.16 11.89
C ASP A 479 13.88 -25.54 11.44
N GLY A 480 14.25 -26.82 11.52
CA GLY A 480 15.53 -27.33 11.07
C GLY A 480 15.67 -27.19 9.55
N ALA A 481 14.66 -27.62 8.80
CA ALA A 481 14.60 -27.48 7.35
C ALA A 481 14.62 -26.02 6.90
N PHE A 482 13.89 -25.14 7.59
CA PHE A 482 13.89 -23.71 7.28
C PHE A 482 15.24 -23.05 7.58
N ASN A 483 15.85 -23.34 8.74
CA ASN A 483 17.16 -22.79 9.09
C ASN A 483 18.23 -23.25 8.11
N TYR A 484 18.21 -24.52 7.73
CA TYR A 484 19.13 -25.02 6.71
C TYR A 484 18.86 -24.41 5.34
N LEU A 485 17.58 -24.20 4.97
CA LEU A 485 17.21 -23.49 3.75
C LEU A 485 17.78 -22.06 3.71
N VAL A 486 17.67 -21.31 4.80
CA VAL A 486 18.20 -19.95 4.94
C VAL A 486 19.69 -19.93 4.63
N GLU A 487 20.45 -20.85 5.21
CA GLU A 487 21.89 -20.99 4.98
C GLU A 487 22.20 -21.34 3.51
N ILE A 488 21.61 -22.40 2.96
CA ILE A 488 21.96 -22.87 1.61
C ILE A 488 21.45 -21.95 0.49
N ALA A 489 20.41 -21.17 0.75
CA ALA A 489 19.87 -20.16 -0.15
C ALA A 489 20.57 -18.81 0.04
N ARG A 490 21.38 -18.64 1.10
CA ARG A 490 22.10 -17.40 1.44
C ARG A 490 21.12 -16.23 1.58
N ILE A 491 20.00 -16.48 2.25
CA ILE A 491 19.00 -15.43 2.50
C ILE A 491 19.67 -14.37 3.38
N ASP A 492 19.45 -13.10 3.05
CA ASP A 492 19.92 -12.00 3.91
C ASP A 492 19.21 -12.08 5.27
N GLU A 493 19.99 -12.37 6.31
CA GLU A 493 19.48 -12.56 7.66
C GLU A 493 19.25 -11.24 8.41
N SER A 494 19.63 -10.09 7.82
CA SER A 494 19.39 -8.77 8.43
C SER A 494 17.90 -8.50 8.71
N CYS A 495 17.00 -9.13 7.94
CA CYS A 495 15.55 -9.05 8.14
C CYS A 495 14.95 -10.27 8.86
N VAL A 496 15.75 -11.27 9.26
CA VAL A 496 15.29 -12.52 9.88
C VAL A 496 15.86 -12.65 11.30
N SER A 497 15.08 -12.20 12.27
CA SER A 497 15.41 -12.28 13.71
C SER A 497 15.26 -13.71 14.25
N ASN A 498 16.01 -14.02 15.32
CA ASN A 498 15.94 -15.31 16.02
C ASN A 498 14.64 -15.52 16.80
#